data_AF-A0A194VT56-F1
#
_entry.id   AF-A0A194VT56-F1
#
_cell.length_a   1.000
_cell.length_b   1.000
_cell.length_c   1.000
_cell.angle_alpha   90.00
_cell.angle_beta   90.00
_cell.angle_gamma   90.00
#
_symmetry.space_group_name_H-M   'P 1'
#
loop_
_entity.id
_entity.type
_entity.pdbx_description
1 polymer ?
#
loop_
_entity_poly.entity_id
_entity_poly.type
_entity_poly.pdbx_seq_one_letter_code
_entity_poly.pdbx_strand_id
1 'polypeptide(L)'
;MQCPGALVRCRPRLLPRLLPGLPLPQLQGARARHSSLAAAVAVPRAGAGGVAGQAGSAAVAGGQGSQGGGASANAYRKQNFGAPLPGTTTTPDWARTIAAPPPTPPQYSSASASSVLSTSRPYSSFQSTSTATTTASLRTNSTKIPSLRLAQITRHLSGSAKSTSPVQLQSLPGSTRNMAYTTRKVAAPYTLEHRVYVEKDGVPVSPFHDIPLYANQEKTILNMIVEIPRWTNAKLEISKDELLNPIKQDIKKGKLRYVRNCFPHKGYLWNYGAFPQTWEDPNVVHPETKAKGDNDPLDVCEIGELVGYTGQVKQVKVLGVMALLDEEETDWKVIVIDVNDPLASKLNDVEDVERHLPGLLRATNEWFRIYKIPDGKPENQFAFTGECKNKQYAMDVINECSEAWERLITGKTPSGGVSTTNLTVSHSPARVSADQLPPIPANQELPAEKIDASIDKWFFISGASA
;
A
#
# COMPACT_ATOMS: atom_id res chain seq x y z
N MET A 1 33.29 -33.12 31.94
CA MET A 1 34.54 -33.53 32.62
C MET A 1 35.39 -34.28 31.60
N GLN A 2 36.63 -33.79 31.39
CA GLN A 2 37.83 -34.39 30.73
C GLN A 2 37.61 -35.30 29.48
N CYS A 3 38.19 -34.99 28.32
CA CYS A 3 39.63 -35.15 28.03
C CYS A 3 40.08 -34.35 26.77
N PRO A 4 41.40 -34.19 26.54
CA PRO A 4 42.02 -33.04 25.87
C PRO A 4 42.43 -33.25 24.40
N GLY A 5 42.82 -32.14 23.76
CA GLY A 5 43.15 -32.04 22.33
C GLY A 5 44.53 -32.53 21.91
N ALA A 6 44.67 -32.65 20.59
CA ALA A 6 45.93 -32.88 19.89
C ALA A 6 46.02 -31.93 18.68
N LEU A 7 47.07 -31.10 18.69
CA LEU A 7 47.54 -30.34 17.53
C LEU A 7 48.20 -31.30 16.52
N VAL A 8 47.88 -31.17 15.23
CA VAL A 8 48.72 -31.66 14.14
C VAL A 8 48.94 -30.54 13.13
N ARG A 9 50.21 -30.12 12.99
CA ARG A 9 50.72 -29.26 11.91
C ARG A 9 51.04 -30.13 10.69
N CYS A 10 50.62 -29.72 9.49
CA CYS A 10 51.18 -30.19 8.22
C CYS A 10 51.55 -29.01 7.32
N ARG A 11 52.73 -29.13 6.69
CA ARG A 11 53.50 -28.13 5.91
C ARG A 11 52.89 -27.78 4.54
N PRO A 12 53.26 -26.62 3.94
CA PRO A 12 52.82 -26.21 2.60
C PRO A 12 53.68 -26.83 1.48
N ARG A 13 53.09 -27.11 0.32
CA ARG A 13 53.80 -27.47 -0.92
C ARG A 13 53.98 -26.26 -1.84
N LEU A 14 55.19 -26.18 -2.40
CA LEU A 14 55.73 -25.14 -3.28
C LEU A 14 55.14 -25.14 -4.70
N LEU A 15 55.09 -23.93 -5.28
CA LEU A 15 54.99 -23.63 -6.71
C LEU A 15 56.25 -24.05 -7.50
N PRO A 16 56.17 -24.04 -8.85
CA PRO A 16 57.23 -23.49 -9.70
C PRO A 16 56.79 -22.24 -10.48
N ARG A 17 57.76 -21.34 -10.73
CA ARG A 17 57.68 -20.00 -11.36
C ARG A 17 58.28 -20.01 -12.78
N LEU A 18 57.64 -19.24 -13.68
CA LEU A 18 58.15 -18.27 -14.71
C LEU A 18 59.04 -18.78 -15.87
N LEU A 19 58.96 -18.28 -17.12
CA LEU A 19 59.19 -16.90 -17.65
C LEU A 19 58.70 -16.80 -19.16
N PRO A 20 58.98 -15.75 -19.99
CA PRO A 20 58.37 -14.39 -20.04
C PRO A 20 58.04 -13.86 -21.48
N GLY A 21 57.43 -12.66 -21.61
CA GLY A 21 57.77 -11.71 -22.71
C GLY A 21 56.69 -11.08 -23.63
N LEU A 22 56.35 -9.80 -23.35
CA LEU A 22 56.07 -8.64 -24.26
C LEU A 22 54.83 -8.63 -25.22
N PRO A 23 54.37 -7.44 -25.71
CA PRO A 23 54.05 -6.18 -25.01
C PRO A 23 52.66 -5.59 -25.37
N LEU A 24 52.22 -4.58 -24.59
CA LEU A 24 51.06 -3.70 -24.83
C LEU A 24 51.24 -2.74 -26.03
N PRO A 25 50.14 -2.21 -26.58
CA PRO A 25 50.13 -0.85 -27.10
C PRO A 25 49.13 0.04 -26.34
N GLN A 26 49.61 1.22 -25.95
CA GLN A 26 48.80 2.41 -25.67
C GLN A 26 48.41 3.08 -26.99
N LEU A 27 47.22 3.70 -27.06
CA LEU A 27 47.02 4.94 -27.84
C LEU A 27 45.74 5.67 -27.41
N GLN A 28 45.99 6.84 -26.82
CA GLN A 28 45.37 8.17 -26.99
C GLN A 28 43.85 8.33 -27.17
N GLY A 29 43.34 9.32 -26.43
CA GLY A 29 41.93 9.70 -26.42
C GLY A 29 41.49 10.57 -27.61
N ALA A 30 40.17 10.69 -27.71
CA ALA A 30 39.49 11.72 -28.48
C ALA A 30 38.16 12.08 -27.80
N ARG A 31 37.97 13.39 -27.57
CA ARG A 31 36.67 14.02 -27.32
C ARG A 31 35.84 14.04 -28.61
N ALA A 32 34.55 13.72 -28.55
CA ALA A 32 33.48 14.31 -29.38
C ALA A 32 32.11 13.83 -28.84
N ARG A 33 31.29 14.72 -28.28
CA ARG A 33 30.17 15.45 -28.89
C ARG A 33 28.86 14.66 -28.92
N HIS A 34 27.86 15.28 -28.30
CA HIS A 34 26.42 15.03 -28.44
C HIS A 34 26.00 14.95 -29.92
N SER A 35 25.16 13.97 -30.23
CA SER A 35 24.23 14.06 -31.36
C SER A 35 23.03 13.15 -31.10
N SER A 36 21.86 13.80 -31.05
CA SER A 36 20.51 13.26 -31.16
C SER A 36 20.38 12.34 -32.37
N LEU A 37 19.68 11.22 -32.21
CA LEU A 37 19.07 10.49 -33.32
C LEU A 37 17.72 9.92 -32.90
N ALA A 38 16.68 10.56 -33.42
CA ALA A 38 15.32 10.07 -33.48
C ALA A 38 15.23 8.91 -34.48
N ALA A 39 14.57 7.82 -34.09
CA ALA A 39 14.19 6.75 -35.01
C ALA A 39 12.77 7.00 -35.51
N ALA A 40 12.64 7.40 -36.77
CA ALA A 40 11.40 7.40 -37.53
C ALA A 40 11.27 6.07 -38.27
N VAL A 41 10.18 5.34 -38.03
CA VAL A 41 9.80 4.15 -38.79
C VAL A 41 8.93 4.58 -39.96
N ALA A 42 9.39 4.31 -41.19
CA ALA A 42 8.67 4.55 -42.43
C ALA A 42 7.76 3.36 -42.77
N VAL A 43 6.51 3.65 -43.14
CA VAL A 43 5.55 2.70 -43.73
C VAL A 43 5.48 2.99 -45.24
N PRO A 44 5.60 2.00 -46.14
CA PRO A 44 5.38 2.23 -47.55
C PRO A 44 3.89 2.10 -47.90
N ARG A 45 3.38 3.05 -48.69
CA ARG A 45 2.05 3.03 -49.29
C ARG A 45 2.19 3.15 -50.81
N ALA A 46 1.74 2.13 -51.52
CA ALA A 46 1.37 2.12 -52.94
C ALA A 46 0.06 1.31 -53.01
N GLY A 47 -0.96 1.57 -53.82
CA GLY A 47 -1.18 2.55 -54.86
C GLY A 47 -2.39 2.09 -55.68
N ALA A 48 -3.43 2.94 -55.72
CA ALA A 48 -4.31 3.20 -56.86
C ALA A 48 -5.35 2.16 -57.34
N GLY A 49 -6.56 2.67 -57.60
CA GLY A 49 -7.65 2.01 -58.31
C GLY A 49 -8.99 2.65 -57.98
N GLY A 50 -9.36 3.72 -58.69
CA GLY A 50 -10.66 4.37 -58.56
C GLY A 50 -11.67 3.86 -59.59
N VAL A 51 -12.97 4.05 -59.33
CA VAL A 51 -14.03 4.22 -60.34
C VAL A 51 -15.17 5.08 -59.74
N ALA A 52 -15.71 5.94 -60.59
CA ALA A 52 -16.76 6.93 -60.37
C ALA A 52 -18.18 6.37 -60.13
N GLY A 53 -19.08 7.21 -59.62
CA GLY A 53 -20.53 7.00 -59.64
C GLY A 53 -21.31 8.19 -59.07
N GLN A 54 -22.23 8.72 -59.86
CA GLN A 54 -22.89 10.04 -59.75
C GLN A 54 -24.07 10.14 -58.76
N ALA A 55 -24.28 11.39 -58.32
CA ALA A 55 -25.52 12.18 -58.18
C ALA A 55 -26.86 11.54 -57.78
N GLY A 56 -27.55 12.22 -56.86
CA GLY A 56 -29.00 12.09 -56.63
C GLY A 56 -29.50 13.03 -55.54
N SER A 57 -29.89 14.25 -55.92
CA SER A 57 -30.66 15.20 -55.09
C SER A 57 -32.09 14.72 -54.89
N ALA A 58 -32.69 15.00 -53.73
CA ALA A 58 -34.08 15.48 -53.62
C ALA A 58 -34.38 15.96 -52.19
N ALA A 59 -35.14 17.05 -52.13
CA ALA A 59 -35.55 17.77 -50.94
C ALA A 59 -37.07 17.66 -50.72
N VAL A 60 -37.50 18.20 -49.58
CA VAL A 60 -38.78 18.92 -49.32
C VAL A 60 -39.89 18.23 -48.51
N ALA A 61 -40.30 19.01 -47.49
CA ALA A 61 -41.61 19.22 -46.85
C ALA A 61 -42.19 18.20 -45.83
N GLY A 62 -42.32 18.68 -44.58
CA GLY A 62 -43.52 19.40 -44.15
C GLY A 62 -44.56 18.59 -43.35
N GLY A 63 -44.99 19.11 -42.19
CA GLY A 63 -46.20 18.65 -41.51
C GLY A 63 -46.27 19.02 -40.03
N GLN A 64 -47.21 19.92 -39.69
CA GLN A 64 -47.52 20.49 -38.38
C GLN A 64 -48.45 19.62 -37.51
N GLY A 65 -48.48 19.93 -36.20
CA GLY A 65 -49.67 19.86 -35.33
C GLY A 65 -49.78 18.62 -34.41
N SER A 66 -50.34 18.66 -33.20
CA SER A 66 -50.56 19.68 -32.15
C SER A 66 -51.23 18.98 -30.95
N GLN A 67 -50.85 19.40 -29.74
CA GLN A 67 -51.63 19.49 -28.48
C GLN A 67 -52.10 18.26 -27.66
N GLY A 68 -51.94 18.45 -26.33
CA GLY A 68 -52.73 17.91 -25.21
C GLY A 68 -52.02 16.78 -24.45
N GLY A 69 -51.70 16.82 -23.16
CA GLY A 69 -51.97 17.74 -22.04
C GLY A 69 -51.90 16.91 -20.74
N GLY A 70 -51.28 17.41 -19.66
CA GLY A 70 -51.33 16.74 -18.35
C GLY A 70 -50.18 17.10 -17.39
N ALA A 71 -50.54 17.73 -16.26
CA ALA A 71 -49.74 18.27 -15.14
C ALA A 71 -48.68 17.30 -14.54
N SER A 72 -47.68 17.70 -13.75
CA SER A 72 -47.68 18.66 -12.64
C SER A 72 -46.26 19.09 -12.22
N ALA A 73 -46.19 20.23 -11.54
CA ALA A 73 -45.02 20.99 -11.14
C ALA A 73 -44.30 20.47 -9.88
N ASN A 74 -42.98 20.68 -9.80
CA ASN A 74 -42.41 21.59 -8.78
C ASN A 74 -40.93 21.88 -9.09
N ALA A 75 -40.60 23.18 -9.14
CA ALA A 75 -39.28 23.73 -9.42
C ALA A 75 -38.72 24.43 -8.18
N TYR A 76 -37.41 24.28 -7.94
CA TYR A 76 -36.64 25.26 -7.15
C TYR A 76 -35.25 25.50 -7.78
N ARG A 77 -35.20 26.60 -8.54
CA ARG A 77 -34.23 27.71 -8.49
C ARG A 77 -32.71 27.42 -8.57
N LYS A 78 -32.14 27.59 -9.77
CA LYS A 78 -30.77 28.08 -9.99
C LYS A 78 -30.83 29.57 -10.39
N GLN A 79 -29.98 30.41 -9.79
CA GLN A 79 -29.77 31.80 -10.23
C GLN A 79 -28.35 31.94 -10.79
N ASN A 80 -28.27 32.38 -12.06
CA ASN A 80 -27.09 32.91 -12.73
C ASN A 80 -27.38 34.38 -13.09
N PHE A 81 -26.41 35.25 -12.86
CA PHE A 81 -26.18 36.52 -13.56
C PHE A 81 -24.64 36.61 -13.69
N GLY A 82 -24.00 36.87 -14.82
CA GLY A 82 -24.31 37.74 -15.94
C GLY A 82 -23.19 38.78 -16.03
N ALA A 83 -22.24 38.61 -16.94
CA ALA A 83 -21.06 39.47 -17.13
C ALA A 83 -21.39 40.83 -17.79
N PRO A 84 -20.48 41.82 -17.69
CA PRO A 84 -20.04 42.54 -18.90
C PRO A 84 -18.53 42.96 -18.91
N LEU A 85 -18.03 43.35 -20.09
CA LEU A 85 -16.71 43.96 -20.43
C LEU A 85 -16.98 45.20 -21.35
N PRO A 86 -16.01 46.06 -21.78
CA PRO A 86 -14.58 46.29 -21.40
C PRO A 86 -14.11 47.79 -21.29
N GLY A 87 -12.82 48.01 -20.93
CA GLY A 87 -11.99 49.23 -21.17
C GLY A 87 -11.87 50.19 -19.97
N THR A 88 -10.76 50.84 -19.57
CA THR A 88 -9.43 51.18 -20.14
C THR A 88 -8.47 51.63 -19.01
N THR A 89 -7.18 51.33 -19.16
CA THR A 89 -5.95 52.09 -18.79
C THR A 89 -5.76 52.65 -17.36
N THR A 90 -4.73 52.17 -16.64
CA THR A 90 -3.56 52.96 -16.12
C THR A 90 -2.65 52.11 -15.20
N THR A 91 -1.36 52.02 -15.55
CA THR A 91 -0.23 51.76 -14.62
C THR A 91 0.22 53.09 -14.01
N PRO A 92 0.72 53.14 -12.75
CA PRO A 92 2.17 53.03 -12.44
C PRO A 92 2.41 52.36 -11.06
N ASP A 93 3.60 52.26 -10.45
CA ASP A 93 4.98 51.92 -10.81
C ASP A 93 5.70 51.65 -9.45
N TRP A 94 6.85 50.99 -9.54
CA TRP A 94 7.88 50.59 -8.56
C TRP A 94 8.22 51.44 -7.29
N ALA A 95 8.54 50.68 -6.22
CA ALA A 95 9.69 50.77 -5.27
C ALA A 95 9.64 51.53 -3.92
N ARG A 96 10.34 50.87 -2.96
CA ARG A 96 10.83 51.24 -1.60
C ARG A 96 9.80 51.03 -0.47
N THR A 97 10.06 50.23 0.56
CA THR A 97 11.14 50.44 1.54
C THR A 97 11.40 49.20 2.42
N ILE A 98 12.68 48.80 2.47
CA ILE A 98 13.52 48.29 3.58
C ILE A 98 12.97 47.23 4.57
N ALA A 99 13.72 46.13 4.62
CA ALA A 99 13.67 45.03 5.58
C ALA A 99 14.03 45.42 7.02
N ALA A 100 13.38 44.78 8.01
CA ALA A 100 13.83 44.72 9.39
C ALA A 100 13.87 43.23 9.87
N PRO A 101 14.92 42.79 10.58
CA PRO A 101 15.12 41.39 10.97
C PRO A 101 14.36 40.99 12.26
N PRO A 102 14.19 39.67 12.52
CA PRO A 102 13.45 39.15 13.67
C PRO A 102 14.24 39.21 14.99
N PRO A 103 13.56 39.18 16.16
CA PRO A 103 14.21 39.29 17.46
C PRO A 103 14.87 37.98 17.93
N THR A 104 16.06 38.10 18.52
CA THR A 104 16.84 37.04 19.18
C THR A 104 16.43 36.81 20.65
N PRO A 105 16.65 35.60 21.21
CA PRO A 105 16.19 35.19 22.54
C PRO A 105 17.12 35.65 23.68
N PRO A 106 16.66 35.73 24.94
CA PRO A 106 17.52 36.09 26.06
C PRO A 106 18.39 34.92 26.53
N GLN A 107 19.68 35.21 26.72
CA GLN A 107 20.67 34.35 27.37
C GLN A 107 20.64 34.50 28.90
N TYR A 108 20.98 33.39 29.56
CA TYR A 108 21.13 33.22 31.00
C TYR A 108 22.22 34.11 31.63
N SER A 109 22.00 34.52 32.88
CA SER A 109 23.07 34.93 33.80
C SER A 109 23.11 34.03 35.02
N SER A 110 24.33 33.62 35.36
CA SER A 110 24.75 32.78 36.46
C SER A 110 24.87 33.57 37.76
N ALA A 111 24.40 33.01 38.87
CA ALA A 111 24.89 33.35 40.21
C ALA A 111 24.92 32.10 41.10
N SER A 112 26.11 31.84 41.60
CA SER A 112 26.51 30.75 42.48
C SER A 112 26.10 31.04 43.93
N ALA A 113 25.72 30.01 44.69
CA ALA A 113 25.94 29.96 46.14
C ALA A 113 26.01 28.49 46.62
N SER A 114 27.13 28.17 47.23
CA SER A 114 27.46 26.90 47.88
C SER A 114 26.71 26.72 49.20
N SER A 115 26.32 25.50 49.56
CA SER A 115 26.75 24.86 50.82
C SER A 115 26.33 23.39 50.94
N VAL A 116 27.35 22.58 51.21
CA VAL A 116 27.43 21.29 51.91
C VAL A 116 26.29 20.95 52.88
N LEU A 117 25.80 19.69 52.84
CA LEU A 117 26.19 18.68 53.82
C LEU A 117 25.82 17.24 53.39
N SER A 118 26.77 16.36 53.68
CA SER A 118 26.74 14.90 53.56
C SER A 118 25.87 14.25 54.63
N THR A 119 25.20 13.15 54.32
CA THR A 119 25.26 11.92 55.16
C THR A 119 24.70 10.71 54.42
N SER A 120 25.23 9.56 54.82
CA SER A 120 25.33 8.30 54.12
C SER A 120 24.54 7.19 54.83
N ARG A 121 23.80 6.38 54.04
CA ARG A 121 23.50 4.93 54.23
C ARG A 121 22.81 4.50 55.57
N PRO A 122 22.32 3.24 55.75
CA PRO A 122 22.49 2.04 54.92
C PRO A 122 21.22 1.20 54.62
N TYR A 123 21.45 0.24 53.72
CA TYR A 123 20.77 -1.04 53.56
C TYR A 123 20.52 -1.76 54.90
N SER A 124 19.36 -2.40 55.04
CA SER A 124 19.22 -3.62 55.83
C SER A 124 18.17 -4.56 55.20
N SER A 125 18.61 -5.80 55.00
CA SER A 125 17.80 -7.01 54.83
C SER A 125 17.02 -7.31 56.10
N PHE A 126 15.83 -7.92 56.03
CA PHE A 126 15.49 -9.12 56.83
C PHE A 126 14.13 -9.75 56.42
N GLN A 127 14.22 -11.06 56.29
CA GLN A 127 13.31 -12.21 56.41
C GLN A 127 11.77 -12.08 56.51
N SER A 128 11.18 -13.11 55.88
CA SER A 128 9.82 -13.63 55.96
C SER A 128 9.28 -13.87 57.37
N THR A 129 8.00 -13.51 57.56
CA THR A 129 7.09 -14.20 58.49
C THR A 129 5.68 -14.27 57.91
N SER A 130 5.12 -15.46 57.96
CA SER A 130 3.75 -15.84 57.65
C SER A 130 2.79 -15.49 58.78
N THR A 131 1.65 -14.86 58.49
CA THR A 131 0.39 -15.00 59.25
C THR A 131 -0.81 -14.61 58.37
N ALA A 132 -1.93 -15.26 58.64
CA ALA A 132 -3.09 -15.38 57.77
C ALA A 132 -4.21 -14.35 58.02
N THR A 133 -5.01 -14.16 56.97
CA THR A 133 -6.45 -13.84 56.91
C THR A 133 -6.94 -12.48 57.42
N THR A 134 -7.34 -11.59 56.50
CA THR A 134 -8.73 -11.08 56.46
C THR A 134 -9.12 -10.57 55.07
N THR A 135 -10.35 -10.89 54.68
CA THR A 135 -11.03 -10.63 53.42
C THR A 135 -11.27 -9.15 53.13
N ALA A 136 -10.90 -8.68 51.93
CA ALA A 136 -11.54 -7.55 51.26
C ALA A 136 -11.51 -7.78 49.74
N SER A 137 -12.69 -8.04 49.16
CA SER A 137 -12.90 -8.24 47.73
C SER A 137 -12.79 -6.90 46.99
N LEU A 138 -11.63 -6.64 46.37
CA LEU A 138 -11.50 -5.64 45.31
C LEU A 138 -11.72 -6.33 43.96
N ARG A 139 -12.87 -6.06 43.33
CA ARG A 139 -13.11 -6.42 41.93
C ARG A 139 -12.16 -5.62 41.04
N THR A 140 -11.13 -6.26 40.52
CA THR A 140 -10.26 -5.70 39.49
C THR A 140 -10.67 -6.26 38.12
N ASN A 141 -11.20 -5.39 37.25
CA ASN A 141 -11.43 -5.68 35.83
C ASN A 141 -10.09 -5.63 35.06
N SER A 142 -9.15 -6.53 35.32
CA SER A 142 -7.83 -6.53 34.66
C SER A 142 -7.33 -7.92 34.24
N THR A 143 -8.22 -8.75 33.68
CA THR A 143 -7.83 -10.09 33.17
C THR A 143 -8.27 -10.38 31.74
N LYS A 144 -8.96 -9.46 31.05
CA LYS A 144 -9.51 -9.73 29.70
C LYS A 144 -8.51 -9.56 28.53
N ILE A 145 -7.48 -8.72 28.67
CA ILE A 145 -6.53 -8.45 27.58
C ILE A 145 -5.64 -9.68 27.27
N PRO A 146 -5.05 -10.39 28.26
CA PRO A 146 -4.24 -11.58 27.98
C PRO A 146 -5.06 -12.69 27.31
N SER A 147 -6.32 -12.86 27.69
CA SER A 147 -7.21 -13.88 27.11
C SER A 147 -7.64 -13.58 25.67
N LEU A 148 -7.86 -12.31 25.33
CA LEU A 148 -8.21 -11.92 23.96
C LEU A 148 -7.01 -12.09 23.03
N ARG A 149 -5.82 -11.65 23.46
CA ARG A 149 -4.57 -11.86 22.72
C ARG A 149 -4.29 -13.33 22.44
N LEU A 150 -4.41 -14.19 23.45
CA LEU A 150 -4.18 -15.63 23.28
C LEU A 150 -5.21 -16.25 22.31
N ALA A 151 -6.48 -15.86 22.39
CA ALA A 151 -7.52 -16.35 21.49
C ALA A 151 -7.28 -15.92 20.03
N GLN A 152 -6.77 -14.70 19.81
CA GLN A 152 -6.44 -14.19 18.50
C GLN A 152 -5.21 -14.89 17.90
N ILE A 153 -4.14 -15.03 18.68
CA ILE A 153 -2.95 -15.78 18.27
C ILE A 153 -3.32 -17.24 17.94
N THR A 154 -4.15 -17.87 18.77
CA THR A 154 -4.60 -19.26 18.52
C THR A 154 -5.38 -19.36 17.21
N ARG A 155 -6.31 -18.45 16.92
CA ARG A 155 -7.02 -18.41 15.63
C ARG A 155 -6.05 -18.17 14.47
N HIS A 156 -5.10 -17.26 14.64
CA HIS A 156 -4.11 -16.92 13.64
C HIS A 156 -3.22 -18.12 13.28
N LEU A 157 -2.77 -18.89 14.28
CA LEU A 157 -1.99 -20.11 14.07
C LEU A 157 -2.82 -21.27 13.52
N SER A 158 -4.12 -21.34 13.88
CA SER A 158 -5.03 -22.40 13.42
C SER A 158 -5.43 -22.27 11.95
N GLY A 159 -5.24 -21.09 11.33
CA GLY A 159 -5.44 -20.89 9.90
C GLY A 159 -4.47 -21.65 8.98
N SER A 160 -3.49 -22.36 9.55
CA SER A 160 -2.42 -23.04 8.80
C SER A 160 -2.28 -24.55 9.11
N ALA A 161 -3.20 -25.19 9.85
CA ALA A 161 -3.05 -26.59 10.25
C ALA A 161 -4.15 -27.54 9.73
N LYS A 162 -3.72 -28.44 8.82
CA LYS A 162 -4.23 -29.76 8.41
C LYS A 162 -5.62 -30.21 8.86
N SER A 163 -6.48 -30.40 7.85
CA SER A 163 -7.60 -31.35 7.87
C SER A 163 -7.09 -32.77 8.14
N THR A 164 -7.57 -33.39 9.23
CA THR A 164 -7.59 -34.84 9.42
C THR A 164 -8.98 -35.23 9.97
N SER A 165 -9.46 -36.38 9.48
CA SER A 165 -10.83 -36.94 9.41
C SER A 165 -11.66 -37.01 10.71
N PRO A 166 -12.98 -37.37 10.64
CA PRO A 166 -14.00 -36.79 11.49
C PRO A 166 -14.18 -37.53 12.82
N VAL A 167 -14.27 -36.76 13.91
CA VAL A 167 -14.99 -37.20 15.10
C VAL A 167 -16.38 -36.59 15.02
N GLN A 168 -17.39 -37.45 14.95
CA GLN A 168 -18.80 -37.10 14.83
C GLN A 168 -19.27 -36.50 16.15
N LEU A 169 -19.14 -35.18 16.32
CA LEU A 169 -19.77 -34.44 17.41
C LEU A 169 -20.98 -33.72 16.85
N GLN A 170 -22.15 -34.06 17.38
CA GLN A 170 -23.45 -33.51 16.99
C GLN A 170 -23.41 -31.98 17.03
N SER A 171 -23.68 -31.36 15.88
CA SER A 171 -23.71 -29.91 15.72
C SER A 171 -24.96 -29.32 16.37
N LEU A 172 -24.77 -28.42 17.33
CA LEU A 172 -25.78 -27.45 17.74
C LEU A 172 -26.07 -26.51 16.56
N PRO A 173 -27.33 -26.17 16.25
CA PRO A 173 -27.65 -25.26 15.17
C PRO A 173 -27.37 -23.81 15.61
N GLY A 174 -26.46 -23.13 14.91
CA GLY A 174 -26.25 -21.69 15.05
C GLY A 174 -24.83 -21.26 15.41
N SER A 175 -23.85 -21.53 14.55
CA SER A 175 -22.68 -20.65 14.35
C SER A 175 -21.88 -21.14 13.15
N THR A 176 -22.34 -20.81 11.94
CA THR A 176 -21.47 -20.86 10.76
C THR A 176 -20.45 -19.74 10.92
N ARG A 177 -19.22 -20.09 11.31
CA ARG A 177 -18.10 -19.13 11.29
C ARG A 177 -17.87 -18.73 9.83
N ASN A 178 -18.37 -17.55 9.48
CA ASN A 178 -18.32 -16.99 8.14
C ASN A 178 -16.89 -16.50 7.83
N MET A 179 -15.96 -17.42 7.52
CA MET A 179 -14.75 -17.03 6.79
C MET A 179 -15.15 -16.84 5.33
N ALA A 180 -15.68 -15.64 5.01
CA ALA A 180 -16.30 -15.37 3.71
C ALA A 180 -15.34 -15.48 2.51
N TYR A 181 -14.02 -15.44 2.75
CA TYR A 181 -13.00 -15.52 1.72
C TYR A 181 -11.88 -16.49 2.10
N THR A 182 -11.41 -17.27 1.13
CA THR A 182 -10.24 -18.16 1.21
C THR A 182 -9.21 -17.80 0.15
N THR A 183 -8.07 -18.49 0.14
CA THR A 183 -7.02 -18.29 -0.86
C THR A 183 -6.74 -19.56 -1.63
N ARG A 184 -6.54 -19.42 -2.94
CA ARG A 184 -6.03 -20.48 -3.82
C ARG A 184 -4.65 -20.07 -4.34
N LYS A 185 -3.64 -20.84 -3.97
CA LYS A 185 -2.25 -20.67 -4.40
C LYS A 185 -1.98 -21.52 -5.63
N VAL A 186 -1.26 -20.96 -6.58
CA VAL A 186 -0.78 -21.66 -7.77
C VAL A 186 0.74 -21.46 -7.83
N ALA A 187 1.47 -22.55 -8.10
CA ALA A 187 2.93 -22.62 -8.06
C ALA A 187 3.55 -22.29 -6.68
N ALA A 188 4.84 -22.57 -6.54
CA ALA A 188 5.57 -22.34 -5.29
C ALA A 188 5.74 -20.84 -5.01
N PRO A 189 5.62 -20.37 -3.75
CA PRO A 189 5.98 -19.00 -3.38
C PRO A 189 7.42 -18.67 -3.79
N TYR A 190 7.66 -17.40 -4.14
CA TYR A 190 8.95 -16.87 -4.61
C TYR A 190 9.41 -17.42 -5.98
N THR A 191 8.45 -17.71 -6.86
CA THR A 191 8.70 -17.98 -8.29
C THR A 191 7.91 -17.01 -9.19
N LEU A 192 8.25 -16.95 -10.48
CA LEU A 192 7.59 -16.06 -11.45
C LEU A 192 6.13 -16.46 -11.72
N GLU A 193 5.85 -17.75 -11.59
CA GLU A 193 4.55 -18.38 -11.83
C GLU A 193 3.61 -18.27 -10.63
N HIS A 194 4.12 -17.87 -9.45
CA HIS A 194 3.32 -17.86 -8.24
C HIS A 194 2.16 -16.89 -8.33
N ARG A 195 0.95 -17.39 -8.05
CA ARG A 195 -0.28 -16.58 -7.97
C ARG A 195 -1.05 -16.94 -6.72
N VAL A 196 -1.64 -15.92 -6.08
CA VAL A 196 -2.61 -16.09 -5.00
C VAL A 196 -3.94 -15.49 -5.43
N TYR A 197 -4.91 -16.35 -5.72
CA TYR A 197 -6.29 -15.96 -5.97
C TYR A 197 -7.04 -15.85 -4.65
N VAL A 198 -7.95 -14.89 -4.56
CA VAL A 198 -8.97 -14.86 -3.49
C VAL A 198 -10.18 -15.63 -3.97
N GLU A 199 -10.75 -16.44 -3.11
CA GLU A 199 -11.94 -17.24 -3.39
C GLU A 199 -13.10 -16.83 -2.49
N LYS A 200 -14.31 -16.85 -3.04
CA LYS A 200 -15.56 -16.81 -2.29
C LYS A 200 -16.32 -18.09 -2.59
N ASP A 201 -16.68 -18.83 -1.54
CA ASP A 201 -17.37 -20.13 -1.66
C ASP A 201 -16.64 -21.12 -2.60
N GLY A 202 -15.30 -21.09 -2.61
CA GLY A 202 -14.44 -21.94 -3.45
C GLY A 202 -14.30 -21.49 -4.91
N VAL A 203 -14.91 -20.37 -5.30
CA VAL A 203 -14.81 -19.78 -6.64
C VAL A 203 -13.84 -18.60 -6.62
N PRO A 204 -12.79 -18.58 -7.46
CA PRO A 204 -11.91 -17.43 -7.60
C PRO A 204 -12.69 -16.17 -8.00
N VAL A 205 -12.40 -15.07 -7.33
CA VAL A 205 -13.00 -13.75 -7.56
C VAL A 205 -11.90 -12.70 -7.69
N SER A 206 -12.18 -11.59 -8.37
CA SER A 206 -11.23 -10.49 -8.48
C SER A 206 -11.03 -9.79 -7.12
N PRO A 207 -9.83 -9.76 -6.53
CA PRO A 207 -9.57 -8.98 -5.33
C PRO A 207 -9.58 -7.48 -5.61
N PHE A 208 -9.50 -7.05 -6.87
CA PHE A 208 -9.65 -5.65 -7.25
C PHE A 208 -11.15 -5.27 -7.31
N HIS A 209 -12.00 -6.13 -7.87
CA HIS A 209 -13.36 -5.71 -8.28
C HIS A 209 -14.50 -6.39 -7.52
N ASP A 210 -14.35 -7.66 -7.12
CA ASP A 210 -15.45 -8.48 -6.61
C ASP A 210 -15.61 -8.46 -5.09
N ILE A 211 -14.62 -7.94 -4.38
CA ILE A 211 -14.67 -7.81 -2.93
C ILE A 211 -15.24 -6.42 -2.61
N PRO A 212 -16.37 -6.32 -1.89
CA PRO A 212 -16.94 -5.01 -1.57
C PRO A 212 -15.98 -4.17 -0.75
N LEU A 213 -15.83 -2.89 -1.09
CA LEU A 213 -15.04 -1.93 -0.30
C LEU A 213 -15.49 -1.90 1.16
N TYR A 214 -16.80 -1.86 1.39
CA TYR A 214 -17.40 -1.79 2.72
C TYR A 214 -17.85 -3.17 3.21
N ALA A 215 -17.43 -3.54 4.41
CA ALA A 215 -17.78 -4.81 5.06
C ALA A 215 -19.13 -4.75 5.82
N ASN A 216 -19.64 -3.55 6.08
CA ASN A 216 -20.91 -3.32 6.75
C ASN A 216 -21.75 -2.25 6.06
N GLN A 217 -23.06 -2.28 6.29
CA GLN A 217 -24.01 -1.39 5.63
C GLN A 217 -23.84 0.08 6.05
N GLU A 218 -23.40 0.33 7.28
CA GLU A 218 -23.16 1.67 7.81
C GLU A 218 -21.91 2.33 7.22
N LYS A 219 -21.13 1.60 6.39
CA LYS A 219 -19.91 2.09 5.73
C LYS A 219 -18.84 2.59 6.70
N THR A 220 -18.72 1.94 7.85
CA THR A 220 -17.73 2.29 8.90
C THR A 220 -16.56 1.31 8.96
N ILE A 221 -16.73 0.10 8.44
CA ILE A 221 -15.74 -0.96 8.39
C ILE A 221 -15.49 -1.32 6.92
N LEU A 222 -14.21 -1.37 6.53
CA LEU A 222 -13.80 -1.65 5.16
C LEU A 222 -13.17 -3.04 5.07
N ASN A 223 -13.24 -3.66 3.90
CA ASN A 223 -12.44 -4.84 3.59
C ASN A 223 -11.09 -4.40 3.03
N MET A 224 -10.00 -4.86 3.63
CA MET A 224 -8.64 -4.72 3.12
C MET A 224 -8.18 -6.05 2.53
N ILE A 225 -7.50 -6.01 1.39
CA ILE A 225 -6.79 -7.16 0.83
C ILE A 225 -5.33 -7.06 1.24
N VAL A 226 -4.83 -8.01 2.02
CA VAL A 226 -3.42 -8.06 2.40
C VAL A 226 -2.60 -8.64 1.25
N GLU A 227 -1.60 -7.91 0.78
CA GLU A 227 -0.68 -8.35 -0.27
C GLU A 227 0.64 -8.81 0.34
N ILE A 228 1.22 -7.99 1.24
CA ILE A 228 2.54 -8.19 1.80
C ILE A 228 2.46 -8.26 3.32
N PRO A 229 2.72 -9.43 3.93
CA PRO A 229 2.81 -9.57 5.38
C PRO A 229 3.92 -8.70 5.98
N ARG A 230 3.68 -8.15 7.17
CA ARG A 230 4.68 -7.37 7.91
C ARG A 230 6.00 -8.14 8.07
N TRP A 231 7.11 -7.42 7.93
CA TRP A 231 8.49 -7.91 8.00
C TRP A 231 8.92 -8.88 6.90
N THR A 232 8.19 -8.92 5.79
CA THR A 232 8.59 -9.61 4.57
C THR A 232 9.06 -8.63 3.49
N ASN A 233 9.75 -9.13 2.46
CA ASN A 233 10.44 -8.30 1.47
C ASN A 233 9.87 -8.45 0.05
N ALA A 234 9.18 -9.56 -0.25
CA ALA A 234 8.65 -9.80 -1.59
C ALA A 234 7.60 -8.74 -1.92
N LYS A 235 7.79 -8.00 -3.02
CA LYS A 235 6.79 -7.02 -3.48
C LYS A 235 5.68 -7.77 -4.20
N LEU A 236 4.68 -8.19 -3.44
CA LEU A 236 3.46 -8.82 -3.94
C LEU A 236 2.40 -7.73 -4.17
N GLU A 237 1.66 -7.83 -5.26
CA GLU A 237 0.64 -6.86 -5.67
C GLU A 237 -0.52 -7.55 -6.40
N ILE A 238 -1.73 -7.03 -6.25
CA ILE A 238 -2.88 -7.35 -7.08
C ILE A 238 -2.51 -7.06 -8.53
N SER A 239 -2.53 -8.08 -9.40
CA SER A 239 -2.17 -7.89 -10.80
C SER A 239 -3.26 -7.11 -11.53
N LYS A 240 -2.95 -5.93 -12.04
CA LYS A 240 -3.90 -5.16 -12.85
C LYS A 240 -4.21 -5.80 -14.20
N ASP A 241 -3.26 -6.55 -14.76
CA ASP A 241 -3.25 -7.00 -16.15
C ASP A 241 -3.73 -8.45 -16.36
N GLU A 242 -3.85 -9.24 -15.30
CA GLU A 242 -4.28 -10.65 -15.39
C GLU A 242 -5.77 -10.82 -15.09
N LEU A 243 -6.34 -11.89 -15.65
CA LEU A 243 -7.72 -12.29 -15.43
C LEU A 243 -7.98 -12.55 -13.94
N LEU A 244 -9.03 -11.91 -13.39
CA LEU A 244 -9.40 -11.93 -11.97
C LEU A 244 -8.31 -11.41 -11.01
N ASN A 245 -7.36 -10.63 -11.51
CA ASN A 245 -6.40 -9.86 -10.72
C ASN A 245 -5.73 -10.63 -9.55
N PRO A 246 -5.21 -11.86 -9.74
CA PRO A 246 -4.50 -12.57 -8.68
C PRO A 246 -3.34 -11.75 -8.12
N ILE A 247 -2.99 -11.98 -6.86
CA ILE A 247 -1.80 -11.37 -6.29
C ILE A 247 -0.57 -12.11 -6.84
N LYS A 248 0.39 -11.36 -7.38
CA LYS A 248 1.66 -11.86 -7.93
C LYS A 248 2.82 -11.03 -7.44
N GLN A 249 4.04 -11.55 -7.56
CA GLN A 249 5.23 -10.78 -7.22
C GLN A 249 5.65 -9.90 -8.41
N ASP A 250 5.92 -8.61 -8.14
CA ASP A 250 6.42 -7.66 -9.13
C ASP A 250 7.76 -8.15 -9.71
N ILE A 251 7.99 -7.88 -10.99
CA ILE A 251 9.16 -8.31 -11.76
C ILE A 251 9.91 -7.08 -12.25
N LYS A 252 11.16 -6.93 -11.80
CA LYS A 252 12.06 -5.85 -12.24
C LYS A 252 13.23 -6.45 -13.01
N LYS A 253 13.37 -6.07 -14.29
CA LYS A 253 14.43 -6.56 -15.20
C LYS A 253 14.48 -8.10 -15.28
N GLY A 254 13.30 -8.72 -15.40
CA GLY A 254 13.15 -10.17 -15.53
C GLY A 254 13.42 -10.97 -14.24
N LYS A 255 13.53 -10.31 -13.08
CA LYS A 255 13.72 -10.96 -11.78
C LYS A 255 12.66 -10.50 -10.79
N LEU A 256 12.32 -11.40 -9.86
CA LEU A 256 11.43 -11.11 -8.74
C LEU A 256 11.95 -9.92 -7.93
N ARG A 257 11.08 -8.95 -7.66
CA ARG A 257 11.41 -7.74 -6.91
C ARG A 257 11.24 -7.98 -5.42
N TYR A 258 12.25 -7.57 -4.66
CA TYR A 258 12.23 -7.56 -3.21
C TYR A 258 12.62 -6.17 -2.73
N VAL A 259 11.78 -5.59 -1.86
CA VAL A 259 12.14 -4.37 -1.12
C VAL A 259 13.26 -4.69 -0.15
N ARG A 260 14.25 -3.81 -0.06
CA ARG A 260 15.46 -4.03 0.74
C ARG A 260 15.24 -3.60 2.19
N ASN A 261 16.01 -4.17 3.11
CA ASN A 261 15.99 -3.74 4.51
C ASN A 261 16.75 -2.42 4.65
N CYS A 262 16.05 -1.34 4.99
CA CYS A 262 16.62 -0.03 5.24
C CYS A 262 16.67 0.18 6.75
N PHE A 263 17.86 0.22 7.35
CA PHE A 263 18.02 0.33 8.80
C PHE A 263 17.25 1.54 9.36
N PRO A 264 16.44 1.37 10.43
CA PRO A 264 16.29 0.18 11.29
C PRO A 264 15.15 -0.80 10.89
N HIS A 265 14.57 -0.64 9.71
CA HIS A 265 13.37 -1.35 9.25
C HIS A 265 13.68 -2.68 8.52
N LYS A 266 13.01 -3.75 8.94
CA LYS A 266 13.02 -5.05 8.24
C LYS A 266 11.80 -5.14 7.32
N GLY A 267 12.04 -5.27 6.01
CA GLY A 267 10.98 -5.40 5.01
C GLY A 267 9.91 -4.30 5.15
N TYR A 268 8.66 -4.68 4.95
CA TYR A 268 7.51 -3.81 5.19
C TYR A 268 7.19 -3.69 6.69
N LEU A 269 6.91 -2.46 7.15
CA LEU A 269 6.63 -2.17 8.56
C LEU A 269 5.20 -2.52 9.01
N TRP A 270 4.30 -2.75 8.07
CA TRP A 270 2.87 -3.03 8.29
C TRP A 270 2.47 -4.29 7.56
N ASN A 271 1.27 -4.80 7.84
CA ASN A 271 0.60 -5.59 6.82
C ASN A 271 0.19 -4.61 5.73
N TYR A 272 0.75 -4.80 4.54
CA TYR A 272 0.55 -3.90 3.41
C TYR A 272 -0.39 -4.54 2.41
N GLY A 273 -1.21 -3.72 1.76
CA GLY A 273 -2.09 -4.16 0.70
C GLY A 273 -2.95 -3.01 0.23
N ALA A 274 -4.16 -3.32 -0.24
CA ALA A 274 -5.01 -2.31 -0.86
C ALA A 274 -6.49 -2.45 -0.48
N PHE A 275 -7.24 -1.37 -0.71
CA PHE A 275 -8.69 -1.41 -0.70
C PHE A 275 -9.25 -1.87 -2.05
N PRO A 276 -10.13 -2.89 -2.08
CA PRO A 276 -10.79 -3.28 -3.31
C PRO A 276 -11.78 -2.17 -3.72
N GLN A 277 -12.16 -2.13 -4.99
CA GLN A 277 -13.13 -1.16 -5.52
C GLN A 277 -12.74 0.31 -5.29
N THR A 278 -11.44 0.59 -5.36
CA THR A 278 -10.84 1.93 -5.36
C THR A 278 -9.79 1.99 -6.46
N TRP A 279 -9.55 3.17 -7.05
CA TRP A 279 -8.56 3.33 -8.10
C TRP A 279 -8.02 4.75 -8.11
N GLU A 280 -6.70 4.89 -8.08
CA GLU A 280 -5.97 6.15 -8.23
C GLU A 280 -5.88 6.50 -9.72
N ASP A 281 -6.85 7.28 -10.21
CA ASP A 281 -7.02 7.53 -11.66
C ASP A 281 -5.81 8.27 -12.26
N PRO A 282 -5.04 7.64 -13.19
CA PRO A 282 -3.86 8.24 -13.79
C PRO A 282 -4.20 9.35 -14.81
N ASN A 283 -5.48 9.57 -15.08
CA ASN A 283 -5.95 10.61 -15.99
C ASN A 283 -6.28 11.92 -15.27
N VAL A 284 -6.34 11.91 -13.93
CA VAL A 284 -6.67 13.07 -13.10
C VAL A 284 -5.42 13.52 -12.35
N VAL A 285 -5.21 14.84 -12.27
CA VAL A 285 -4.16 15.43 -11.43
C VAL A 285 -4.78 15.80 -10.09
N HIS A 286 -4.29 15.19 -9.01
CA HIS A 286 -4.79 15.47 -7.67
C HIS A 286 -4.33 16.88 -7.22
N PRO A 287 -5.25 17.72 -6.71
CA PRO A 287 -4.92 19.10 -6.35
C PRO A 287 -3.94 19.19 -5.18
N GLU A 288 -3.84 18.18 -4.33
CA GLU A 288 -2.97 18.14 -3.15
C GLU A 288 -1.50 17.93 -3.52
N THR A 289 -1.25 16.96 -4.39
CA THR A 289 0.09 16.49 -4.78
C THR A 289 0.57 17.13 -6.08
N LYS A 290 -0.34 17.69 -6.89
CA LYS A 290 -0.09 18.20 -8.26
C LYS A 290 0.45 17.11 -9.20
N ALA A 291 0.18 15.85 -8.87
CA ALA A 291 0.59 14.67 -9.63
C ALA A 291 -0.64 13.86 -10.06
N LYS A 292 -0.45 12.95 -11.02
CA LYS A 292 -1.48 11.99 -11.44
C LYS A 292 -1.57 10.82 -10.46
N GLY A 293 -2.69 10.10 -10.40
CA GLY A 293 -2.73 8.82 -9.68
C GLY A 293 -1.77 7.79 -10.27
N ASP A 294 -1.30 6.85 -9.45
CA ASP A 294 -0.34 5.78 -9.82
C ASP A 294 -0.99 4.60 -10.59
N ASN A 295 -2.28 4.71 -10.91
CA ASN A 295 -3.07 3.72 -11.62
C ASN A 295 -3.30 2.41 -10.83
N ASP A 296 -3.13 2.39 -9.52
CA ASP A 296 -3.36 1.21 -8.66
C ASP A 296 -4.61 1.36 -7.77
N PRO A 297 -5.09 0.27 -7.15
CA PRO A 297 -6.04 0.39 -6.04
C PRO A 297 -5.40 1.11 -4.86
N LEU A 298 -6.22 1.81 -4.06
CA LEU A 298 -5.73 2.67 -2.98
C LEU A 298 -5.00 1.85 -1.90
N ASP A 299 -3.78 2.27 -1.59
CA ASP A 299 -2.86 1.55 -0.72
C ASP A 299 -3.18 1.69 0.78
N VAL A 300 -2.90 0.63 1.52
CA VAL A 300 -3.29 0.47 2.92
C VAL A 300 -2.16 -0.10 3.78
N CYS A 301 -1.87 0.57 4.88
CA CYS A 301 -0.96 0.14 5.94
C CYS A 301 -1.76 -0.26 7.20
N GLU A 302 -1.87 -1.56 7.47
CA GLU A 302 -2.57 -2.09 8.65
C GLU A 302 -1.63 -2.33 9.82
N ILE A 303 -1.92 -1.65 10.94
CA ILE A 303 -0.97 -1.45 12.05
C ILE A 303 -1.19 -2.37 13.26
N GLY A 304 -2.12 -3.33 13.18
CA GLY A 304 -2.44 -4.25 14.27
C GLY A 304 -1.30 -5.21 14.63
N GLU A 305 -1.40 -5.85 15.80
CA GLU A 305 -0.32 -6.64 16.38
C GLU A 305 -0.08 -7.97 15.64
N LEU A 306 -1.08 -8.52 14.95
CA LEU A 306 -0.95 -9.77 14.19
C LEU A 306 -0.34 -9.53 12.81
N VAL A 307 0.51 -10.46 12.37
CA VAL A 307 1.03 -10.47 11.00
C VAL A 307 -0.02 -11.11 10.09
N GLY A 308 -0.37 -10.49 8.97
CA GLY A 308 -1.33 -11.00 8.02
C GLY A 308 -0.74 -12.09 7.11
N TYR A 309 -1.53 -12.55 6.14
CA TYR A 309 -1.06 -13.41 5.06
C TYR A 309 -1.52 -12.88 3.70
N THR A 310 -0.75 -13.13 2.64
CA THR A 310 -1.09 -12.71 1.28
C THR A 310 -2.44 -13.29 0.84
N GLY A 311 -3.32 -12.44 0.31
CA GLY A 311 -4.69 -12.77 -0.08
C GLY A 311 -5.70 -12.76 1.08
N GLN A 312 -5.28 -12.40 2.30
CA GLN A 312 -6.21 -12.26 3.42
C GLN A 312 -7.15 -11.07 3.20
N VAL A 313 -8.45 -11.31 3.38
CA VAL A 313 -9.46 -10.24 3.45
C VAL A 313 -9.71 -9.91 4.92
N LYS A 314 -9.29 -8.72 5.36
CA LYS A 314 -9.43 -8.25 6.76
C LYS A 314 -10.49 -7.16 6.85
N GLN A 315 -11.26 -7.15 7.93
CA GLN A 315 -12.13 -6.03 8.26
C GLN A 315 -11.34 -5.00 9.06
N VAL A 316 -11.28 -3.76 8.58
CA VAL A 316 -10.44 -2.71 9.14
C VAL A 316 -11.22 -1.42 9.38
N LYS A 317 -10.73 -0.61 10.32
CA LYS A 317 -11.15 0.77 10.56
C LYS A 317 -10.08 1.74 10.09
N VAL A 318 -10.51 2.78 9.39
CA VAL A 318 -9.66 3.88 8.92
C VAL A 318 -9.33 4.83 10.07
N LEU A 319 -8.06 5.23 10.15
CA LEU A 319 -7.52 6.14 11.16
C LEU A 319 -6.96 7.43 10.54
N GLY A 320 -6.39 7.36 9.33
CA GLY A 320 -5.79 8.51 8.66
C GLY A 320 -5.20 8.16 7.31
N VAL A 321 -4.55 9.12 6.64
CA VAL A 321 -3.93 8.93 5.32
C VAL A 321 -2.70 9.82 5.15
N MET A 322 -1.68 9.33 4.43
CA MET A 322 -0.47 10.09 4.09
C MET A 322 -0.36 10.27 2.56
N ALA A 323 0.04 11.46 2.12
CA ALA A 323 0.13 11.84 0.71
C ALA A 323 1.55 11.63 0.15
N LEU A 324 1.91 10.40 -0.24
CA LEU A 324 3.21 10.12 -0.86
C LEU A 324 3.21 10.62 -2.31
N LEU A 325 4.35 11.19 -2.71
CA LEU A 325 4.74 11.38 -4.10
C LEU A 325 5.77 10.31 -4.43
N ASP A 326 5.34 9.22 -5.05
CA ASP A 326 6.21 8.11 -5.43
C ASP A 326 6.58 8.25 -6.92
N GLU A 327 7.83 8.59 -7.21
CA GLU A 327 8.31 8.80 -8.60
C GLU A 327 7.44 9.80 -9.42
N GLU A 328 6.98 10.88 -8.80
CA GLU A 328 6.11 11.94 -9.38
C GLU A 328 4.63 11.54 -9.59
N GLU A 329 4.21 10.41 -9.03
CA GLU A 329 2.81 9.97 -8.99
C GLU A 329 2.21 10.15 -7.58
N THR A 330 0.91 10.41 -7.52
CA THR A 330 0.12 10.45 -6.29
C THR A 330 -0.10 9.04 -5.82
N ASP A 331 0.31 8.78 -4.59
CA ASP A 331 0.28 7.45 -4.02
C ASP A 331 -0.19 7.54 -2.55
N TRP A 332 -1.50 7.57 -2.34
CA TRP A 332 -2.06 7.76 -1.00
C TRP A 332 -1.87 6.50 -0.14
N LYS A 333 -1.35 6.65 1.08
CA LYS A 333 -1.16 5.55 2.04
C LYS A 333 -2.14 5.66 3.19
N VAL A 334 -3.21 4.86 3.17
CA VAL A 334 -4.22 4.86 4.24
C VAL A 334 -3.71 4.09 5.46
N ILE A 335 -3.82 4.69 6.64
CA ILE A 335 -3.50 4.05 7.92
C ILE A 335 -4.77 3.45 8.52
N VAL A 336 -4.74 2.14 8.78
CA VAL A 336 -5.89 1.38 9.26
C VAL A 336 -5.50 0.43 10.39
N ILE A 337 -6.51 -0.09 11.10
CA ILE A 337 -6.33 -1.18 12.06
C ILE A 337 -7.42 -2.24 11.90
N ASP A 338 -7.04 -3.52 12.02
CA ASP A 338 -7.99 -4.64 12.11
C ASP A 338 -9.01 -4.40 13.24
N VAL A 339 -10.30 -4.53 12.94
CA VAL A 339 -11.38 -4.35 13.93
C VAL A 339 -11.29 -5.33 15.11
N ASN A 340 -10.61 -6.46 14.90
CA ASN A 340 -10.41 -7.46 15.93
C ASN A 340 -9.21 -7.15 16.82
N ASP A 341 -8.30 -6.24 16.44
CA ASP A 341 -7.10 -5.95 17.21
C ASP A 341 -7.42 -5.49 18.65
N PRO A 342 -6.66 -5.90 19.68
CA PRO A 342 -6.89 -5.46 21.06
C PRO A 342 -6.90 -3.93 21.24
N LEU A 343 -6.18 -3.19 20.42
CA LEU A 343 -6.13 -1.72 20.43
C LEU A 343 -7.18 -1.07 19.54
N ALA A 344 -7.92 -1.82 18.72
CA ALA A 344 -8.91 -1.26 17.80
C ALA A 344 -9.93 -0.36 18.50
N SER A 345 -10.38 -0.71 19.71
CA SER A 345 -11.31 0.12 20.49
C SER A 345 -10.75 1.47 20.95
N LYS A 346 -9.42 1.59 21.03
CA LYS A 346 -8.70 2.80 21.49
C LYS A 346 -8.20 3.68 20.35
N LEU A 347 -8.14 3.15 19.12
CA LEU A 347 -7.64 3.85 17.95
C LEU A 347 -8.82 4.25 17.08
N ASN A 348 -9.26 5.51 17.13
CA ASN A 348 -10.45 5.98 16.38
C ASN A 348 -10.15 7.10 15.39
N ASP A 349 -9.03 7.81 15.58
CA ASP A 349 -8.50 8.81 14.67
C ASP A 349 -6.95 8.79 14.72
N VAL A 350 -6.30 9.59 13.88
CA VAL A 350 -4.84 9.60 13.69
C VAL A 350 -4.07 9.95 14.97
N GLU A 351 -4.60 10.81 15.84
CA GLU A 351 -3.94 11.22 17.08
C GLU A 351 -3.82 10.06 18.08
N ASP A 352 -4.75 9.10 18.03
CA ASP A 352 -4.70 7.93 18.88
C ASP A 352 -3.52 7.01 18.48
N VAL A 353 -3.12 7.02 17.19
CA VAL A 353 -1.96 6.26 16.70
C VAL A 353 -0.70 6.74 17.39
N GLU A 354 -0.42 8.04 17.41
CA GLU A 354 0.78 8.56 18.08
C GLU A 354 0.70 8.37 19.61
N ARG A 355 -0.50 8.41 20.19
CA ARG A 355 -0.70 8.17 21.63
C ARG A 355 -0.39 6.73 22.05
N HIS A 356 -0.79 5.75 21.23
CA HIS A 356 -0.70 4.32 21.58
C HIS A 356 0.46 3.57 20.91
N LEU A 357 0.95 4.09 19.80
CA LEU A 357 2.03 3.54 18.96
C LEU A 357 3.04 4.66 18.62
N PRO A 358 3.67 5.29 19.64
CA PRO A 358 4.49 6.48 19.45
C PRO A 358 5.65 6.24 18.49
N GLY A 359 5.85 7.16 17.55
CA GLY A 359 6.89 7.09 16.53
C GLY A 359 6.56 6.22 15.32
N LEU A 360 5.44 5.50 15.29
CA LEU A 360 5.05 4.68 14.13
C LEU A 360 4.86 5.54 12.88
N LEU A 361 4.11 6.65 12.96
CA LEU A 361 3.85 7.52 11.80
C LEU A 361 5.13 8.17 11.28
N ARG A 362 6.05 8.53 12.18
CA ARG A 362 7.39 9.03 11.80
C ARG A 362 8.20 7.94 11.08
N ALA A 363 8.16 6.70 11.56
CA ALA A 363 8.79 5.58 10.87
C ALA A 363 8.13 5.28 9.52
N THR A 364 6.80 5.45 9.41
CA THR A 364 6.07 5.35 8.14
C THR A 364 6.56 6.36 7.12
N ASN A 365 6.65 7.63 7.52
CA ASN A 365 7.19 8.69 6.68
C ASN A 365 8.60 8.36 6.19
N GLU A 366 9.50 8.01 7.12
CA GLU A 366 10.89 7.67 6.80
C GLU A 366 10.98 6.48 5.85
N TRP A 367 10.23 5.41 6.10
CA TRP A 367 10.27 4.19 5.28
C TRP A 367 9.91 4.48 3.83
N PHE A 368 8.79 5.15 3.57
CA PHE A 368 8.35 5.45 2.21
C PHE A 368 9.24 6.46 1.49
N ARG A 369 9.95 7.32 2.21
CA ARG A 369 10.99 8.19 1.63
C ARG A 369 12.18 7.38 1.12
N ILE A 370 12.65 6.41 1.89
CA ILE A 370 13.96 5.78 1.65
C ILE A 370 13.92 4.40 0.99
N TYR A 371 12.77 3.70 0.96
CA TYR A 371 12.72 2.28 0.59
C TYR A 371 13.23 1.94 -0.82
N LYS A 372 13.17 2.91 -1.75
CA LYS A 372 13.66 2.77 -3.14
C LYS A 372 15.10 3.26 -3.34
N ILE A 373 15.73 3.89 -2.36
CA ILE A 373 17.14 4.37 -2.47
C ILE A 373 18.12 3.20 -2.73
N PRO A 374 18.01 2.02 -2.06
CA PRO A 374 18.84 0.86 -2.38
C PRO A 374 18.73 0.36 -3.83
N ASP A 375 17.61 0.69 -4.49
CA ASP A 375 17.33 0.36 -5.88
C ASP A 375 17.89 1.42 -6.87
N GLY A 376 18.59 2.43 -6.37
CA GLY A 376 19.18 3.52 -7.15
C GLY A 376 18.18 4.62 -7.54
N LYS A 377 17.02 4.68 -6.87
CA LYS A 377 16.03 5.74 -7.07
C LYS A 377 16.28 6.90 -6.11
N PRO A 378 15.82 8.12 -6.44
CA PRO A 378 15.85 9.23 -5.50
C PRO A 378 14.96 8.95 -4.29
N GLU A 379 15.14 9.78 -3.25
CA GLU A 379 14.25 9.80 -2.10
C GLU A 379 12.86 10.30 -2.53
N ASN A 380 11.80 9.62 -2.07
CA ASN A 380 10.43 10.07 -2.32
C ASN A 380 10.07 11.27 -1.46
N GLN A 381 9.02 11.98 -1.84
CA GLN A 381 8.54 13.16 -1.12
C GLN A 381 7.12 12.95 -0.62
N PHE A 382 6.68 13.78 0.32
CA PHE A 382 5.30 13.80 0.76
C PHE A 382 4.72 15.20 0.56
N ALA A 383 3.45 15.28 0.15
CA ALA A 383 2.69 16.51 0.33
C ALA A 383 2.46 16.76 1.84
N PHE A 384 1.97 17.96 2.18
CA PHE A 384 1.71 18.36 3.58
C PHE A 384 2.89 18.15 4.53
N THR A 385 4.13 18.25 4.04
CA THR A 385 5.34 18.00 4.85
C THR A 385 5.38 16.63 5.53
N GLY A 386 4.67 15.64 4.98
CA GLY A 386 4.62 14.29 5.56
C GLY A 386 3.59 14.08 6.68
N GLU A 387 2.70 15.06 6.90
CA GLU A 387 1.61 14.94 7.86
C GLU A 387 0.67 13.77 7.49
N CYS A 388 0.33 12.93 8.48
CA CYS A 388 -0.76 11.99 8.35
C CYS A 388 -2.08 12.72 8.63
N LYS A 389 -2.91 12.91 7.60
CA LYS A 389 -4.22 13.51 7.74
C LYS A 389 -5.16 12.59 8.53
N ASN A 390 -6.15 13.19 9.17
CA ASN A 390 -7.10 12.51 10.03
C ASN A 390 -8.04 11.57 9.26
N LYS A 391 -8.84 10.83 10.02
CA LYS A 391 -9.81 9.86 9.49
C LYS A 391 -10.79 10.48 8.50
N GLN A 392 -11.31 11.68 8.76
CA GLN A 392 -12.29 12.31 7.88
C GLN A 392 -11.68 12.55 6.50
N TYR A 393 -10.48 13.12 6.45
CA TYR A 393 -9.76 13.35 5.20
C TYR A 393 -9.46 12.04 4.46
N ALA A 394 -9.05 11.01 5.21
CA ALA A 394 -8.83 9.67 4.65
C ALA A 394 -10.10 9.08 4.00
N MET A 395 -11.26 9.27 4.62
CA MET A 395 -12.53 8.82 4.04
C MET A 395 -12.89 9.60 2.77
N ASP A 396 -12.54 10.88 2.68
CA ASP A 396 -12.76 11.69 1.47
C ASP A 396 -11.92 11.15 0.30
N VAL A 397 -10.62 10.86 0.53
CA VAL A 397 -9.73 10.22 -0.46
C VAL A 397 -10.27 8.84 -0.88
N ILE A 398 -10.66 8.00 0.08
CA ILE A 398 -11.22 6.67 -0.23
C ILE A 398 -12.47 6.78 -1.11
N ASN A 399 -13.35 7.75 -0.83
CA ASN A 399 -14.55 7.97 -1.64
C ASN A 399 -14.20 8.44 -3.05
N GLU A 400 -13.23 9.35 -3.21
CA GLU A 400 -12.74 9.79 -4.52
C GLU A 400 -12.22 8.61 -5.35
N CYS A 401 -11.33 7.79 -4.78
CA CYS A 401 -10.77 6.61 -5.46
C CYS A 401 -11.87 5.58 -5.76
N SER A 402 -12.88 5.43 -4.89
CA SER A 402 -14.02 4.54 -5.14
C SER A 402 -14.91 5.01 -6.28
N GLU A 403 -15.17 6.32 -6.39
CA GLU A 403 -15.88 6.91 -7.53
C GLU A 403 -15.09 6.77 -8.83
N ALA A 404 -13.77 6.89 -8.79
CA ALA A 404 -12.90 6.63 -9.93
C ALA A 404 -12.97 5.16 -10.37
N TRP A 405 -12.90 4.21 -9.44
CA TRP A 405 -13.11 2.79 -9.73
C TRP A 405 -14.50 2.52 -10.32
N GLU A 406 -15.56 3.16 -9.82
CA GLU A 406 -16.91 3.00 -10.35
C GLU A 406 -16.98 3.47 -11.82
N ARG A 407 -16.28 4.54 -12.19
CA ARG A 407 -16.15 4.97 -13.60
C ARG A 407 -15.35 3.97 -14.43
N LEU A 408 -14.27 3.40 -13.88
CA LEU A 408 -13.48 2.36 -14.52
C LEU A 408 -14.30 1.09 -14.81
N ILE A 409 -14.95 0.54 -13.78
CA ILE A 409 -15.64 -0.75 -13.86
C ILE A 409 -16.91 -0.70 -14.72
N THR A 410 -17.50 0.49 -14.89
CA THR A 410 -18.62 0.76 -15.80
C THR A 410 -18.19 1.07 -17.23
N GLY A 411 -16.89 1.23 -17.49
CA GLY A 411 -16.35 1.60 -18.79
C GLY A 411 -16.53 3.08 -19.16
N LYS A 412 -16.91 3.94 -18.20
CA LYS A 412 -16.96 5.39 -18.40
C LYS A 412 -15.56 6.00 -18.52
N THR A 413 -14.58 5.40 -17.85
CA THR A 413 -13.15 5.67 -18.06
C THR A 413 -12.52 4.49 -18.80
N PRO A 414 -11.72 4.71 -19.85
CA PRO A 414 -10.99 3.63 -20.52
C PRO A 414 -10.09 2.88 -19.53
N SER A 415 -10.16 1.55 -19.52
CA SER A 415 -9.39 0.73 -18.57
C SER A 415 -7.90 0.63 -18.90
N GLY A 416 -7.50 0.96 -20.13
CA GLY A 416 -6.12 0.82 -20.57
C GLY A 416 -5.63 -0.61 -20.42
N GLY A 417 -4.59 -0.81 -19.61
CA GLY A 417 -4.04 -2.14 -19.30
C GLY A 417 -4.73 -2.88 -18.15
N VAL A 418 -5.76 -2.29 -17.53
CA VAL A 418 -6.46 -2.91 -16.39
C VAL A 418 -7.49 -3.93 -16.90
N SER A 419 -7.33 -5.17 -16.49
CA SER A 419 -8.29 -6.27 -16.61
C SER A 419 -9.46 -6.02 -15.67
N THR A 420 -10.65 -5.74 -16.24
CA THR A 420 -11.88 -5.40 -15.51
C THR A 420 -12.86 -6.58 -15.36
N THR A 421 -12.45 -7.80 -15.75
CA THR A 421 -13.28 -8.99 -15.61
C THR A 421 -13.62 -9.26 -14.14
N ASN A 422 -14.90 -9.46 -13.87
CA ASN A 422 -15.45 -9.64 -12.53
C ASN A 422 -16.68 -10.55 -12.56
N LEU A 423 -17.12 -11.04 -11.41
CA LEU A 423 -18.26 -11.97 -11.29
C LEU A 423 -19.48 -11.31 -10.62
N THR A 424 -19.25 -10.30 -9.78
CA THR A 424 -20.23 -9.83 -8.80
C THR A 424 -20.77 -8.42 -9.07
N VAL A 425 -20.09 -7.62 -9.89
CA VAL A 425 -20.46 -6.21 -10.14
C VAL A 425 -21.55 -6.15 -11.20
N SER A 426 -22.81 -6.08 -10.78
CA SER A 426 -23.99 -6.24 -11.65
C SER A 426 -24.07 -5.32 -12.86
N HIS A 427 -23.53 -4.11 -12.73
CA HIS A 427 -23.56 -3.04 -13.73
C HIS A 427 -22.28 -2.95 -14.56
N SER A 428 -21.32 -3.87 -14.36
CA SER A 428 -20.11 -3.92 -15.17
C SER A 428 -20.36 -4.60 -16.51
N PRO A 429 -19.94 -4.01 -17.65
CA PRO A 429 -20.03 -4.65 -18.96
C PRO A 429 -19.06 -5.83 -19.11
N ALA A 430 -18.04 -5.92 -18.25
CA ALA A 430 -17.05 -7.01 -18.23
C ALA A 430 -17.42 -8.14 -17.26
N ARG A 431 -18.64 -8.12 -16.70
CA ARG A 431 -19.11 -9.16 -15.78
C ARG A 431 -19.31 -10.48 -16.51
N VAL A 432 -18.79 -11.55 -15.92
CA VAL A 432 -18.95 -12.93 -16.40
C VAL A 432 -19.55 -13.82 -15.32
N SER A 433 -20.13 -14.95 -15.71
CA SER A 433 -20.50 -16.02 -14.78
C SER A 433 -19.32 -16.98 -14.55
N ALA A 434 -19.36 -17.73 -13.45
CA ALA A 434 -18.26 -18.61 -13.07
C ALA A 434 -17.96 -19.71 -14.12
N ASP A 435 -18.96 -20.16 -14.86
CA ASP A 435 -18.85 -21.14 -15.95
C ASP A 435 -18.18 -20.58 -17.21
N GLN A 436 -18.12 -19.26 -17.37
CA GLN A 436 -17.43 -18.59 -18.47
C GLN A 436 -15.94 -18.38 -18.21
N LEU A 437 -15.47 -18.63 -16.99
CA LEU A 437 -14.05 -18.52 -16.67
C LEU A 437 -13.25 -19.65 -17.34
N PRO A 438 -12.06 -19.36 -17.88
CA PRO A 438 -11.15 -20.40 -18.29
C PRO A 438 -10.73 -21.25 -17.08
N PRO A 439 -10.25 -22.49 -17.28
CA PRO A 439 -9.77 -23.32 -16.18
C PRO A 439 -8.64 -22.63 -15.40
N ILE A 440 -8.92 -22.29 -14.14
CA ILE A 440 -7.91 -21.79 -13.19
C ILE A 440 -7.32 -23.00 -12.46
N PRO A 441 -5.98 -23.16 -12.41
CA PRO A 441 -5.35 -24.28 -11.72
C PRO A 441 -5.87 -24.45 -10.29
N ALA A 442 -6.02 -25.69 -9.82
CA ALA A 442 -6.43 -25.98 -8.45
C ALA A 442 -5.38 -25.48 -7.42
N ASN A 443 -5.79 -25.36 -6.16
CA ASN A 443 -4.89 -24.96 -5.07
C ASN A 443 -3.70 -25.93 -4.94
N GLN A 444 -2.50 -25.35 -4.87
CA GLN A 444 -1.24 -26.07 -4.72
C GLN A 444 -0.53 -25.58 -3.45
N GLU A 445 -0.46 -26.45 -2.43
CA GLU A 445 0.34 -26.17 -1.22
C GLU A 445 1.78 -26.65 -1.43
N LEU A 446 2.52 -25.91 -2.25
CA LEU A 446 3.94 -26.17 -2.52
C LEU A 446 4.83 -25.42 -1.52
N PRO A 447 5.98 -26.00 -1.14
CA PRO A 447 6.96 -25.29 -0.32
C PRO A 447 7.48 -24.06 -1.05
N ALA A 448 7.79 -23.01 -0.30
CA ALA A 448 8.40 -21.80 -0.84
C ALA A 448 9.81 -22.08 -1.36
N GLU A 449 10.17 -21.46 -2.50
CA GLU A 449 11.53 -21.50 -3.02
C GLU A 449 12.48 -20.65 -2.16
N LYS A 450 13.79 -20.87 -2.34
CA LYS A 450 14.78 -20.11 -1.58
C LYS A 450 14.85 -18.67 -2.07
N ILE A 451 14.71 -17.73 -1.14
CA ILE A 451 15.05 -16.33 -1.38
C ILE A 451 16.58 -16.20 -1.37
N ASP A 452 17.11 -15.42 -2.31
CA ASP A 452 18.54 -15.12 -2.36
C ASP A 452 19.02 -14.39 -1.08
N ALA A 453 20.15 -14.82 -0.53
CA ALA A 453 20.68 -14.29 0.73
C ALA A 453 21.04 -12.80 0.67
N SER A 454 21.17 -12.20 -0.52
CA SER A 454 21.38 -10.76 -0.65
C SER A 454 20.19 -9.93 -0.13
N ILE A 455 18.99 -10.51 0.00
CA ILE A 455 17.81 -9.84 0.54
C ILE A 455 17.96 -9.56 2.04
N ASP A 456 18.77 -10.35 2.76
CA ASP A 456 19.03 -10.14 4.20
C ASP A 456 19.91 -8.90 4.47
N LYS A 457 20.55 -8.34 3.45
CA LYS A 457 21.44 -7.17 3.59
C LYS A 457 20.68 -5.97 4.17
N TRP A 458 21.27 -5.38 5.22
CA TRP A 458 20.88 -4.08 5.76
C TRP A 458 21.56 -2.94 5.01
N PHE A 459 20.77 -1.97 4.56
CA PHE A 459 21.23 -0.71 3.99
C PHE A 459 21.15 0.36 5.06
N PHE A 460 22.27 1.04 5.30
CA PHE A 460 22.34 2.20 6.20
C PHE A 460 22.27 3.45 5.34
N ILE A 461 21.09 4.06 5.31
CA ILE A 461 20.82 5.25 4.50
C ILE A 461 20.87 6.45 5.43
N SER A 462 21.83 7.31 5.22
CA SER A 462 21.87 8.61 5.89
C SER A 462 20.94 9.55 5.13
N GLY A 463 19.83 9.98 5.74
CA GLY A 463 19.07 11.10 5.20
C GLY A 463 19.97 12.33 5.12
N ALA A 464 19.80 13.19 4.11
CA ALA A 464 20.25 14.56 4.25
C ALA A 464 19.52 15.13 5.48
N SER A 465 20.28 15.53 6.52
CA SER A 465 19.77 15.89 7.84
C SER A 465 18.47 16.71 7.76
N ALA A 466 17.45 16.25 8.50
CA ALA A 466 16.20 16.98 8.72
C ALA A 466 16.44 18.31 9.44
#